data_AF-A0A3D3PAZ0-F1
#
_entry.id   AF-A0A3D3PAZ0-F1
#
_cell.length_a   1.000
_cell.length_b   1.000
_cell.length_c   1.000
_cell.angle_alpha   90.00
_cell.angle_beta   90.00
_cell.angle_gamma   90.00
#
_symmetry.space_group_name_H-M   'P 1'
#
loop_
_entity.id
_entity.type
_entity.pdbx_description
1 polymer ?
#
loop_
_entity_poly.entity_id
_entity_poly.type
_entity_poly.pdbx_seq_one_letter_code
_entity_poly.pdbx_strand_id
1 'polypeptide(L)'
;PISHPNGFSWNVSANFSTYVRKWVNDANPNNYEYNGKRIDLVYGNAFVRTPDGKLVIDPATGVYTRFSDLGVSAQKVFGHSDPDWQWGLVNMVSYKNFSLHFQFDGMVGGVMEDYVRKKTLQGGRHIESATGAFGAARPSDEANIAAYTGDGVNLTGAPIILDPITGEILNYKDLTVTQNTTKSQVQPFVTRMASVPDLDIIKKTYAKLREVTFTYVLPKNLFGNRSFIREATVSLVGRNLLYFFPNKYKDVDVDQYTQNSGSGLQTPTTRSYGFNVNLSF
;
A
#
# COMPACT_ATOMS: atom_id res chain seq x y z
N PRO A 1 34.71 3.17 2.15
CA PRO A 1 34.83 4.04 3.35
C PRO A 1 35.75 5.23 3.00
N ILE A 2 35.27 6.46 3.16
CA ILE A 2 36.07 7.67 2.95
C ILE A 2 36.58 8.11 4.32
N SER A 3 37.88 8.36 4.46
CA SER A 3 38.47 8.89 5.69
C SER A 3 39.55 9.90 5.35
N HIS A 4 39.49 11.07 5.99
CA HIS A 4 40.47 12.14 5.82
C HIS A 4 41.23 12.41 7.12
N PRO A 5 42.51 12.80 7.05
CA PRO A 5 43.30 13.16 8.23
C PRO A 5 42.73 14.30 9.08
N ASN A 6 41.82 15.11 8.53
CA ASN A 6 41.14 16.21 9.24
C ASN A 6 40.07 15.74 10.24
N GLY A 7 39.87 14.43 10.39
CA GLY A 7 38.90 13.82 11.31
C GLY A 7 37.52 13.61 10.70
N PHE A 8 37.35 13.75 9.39
CA PHE A 8 36.16 13.36 8.66
C PHE A 8 36.21 11.88 8.25
N SER A 9 35.11 11.17 8.44
CA SER A 9 34.89 9.85 7.85
C SER A 9 33.45 9.68 7.38
N TRP A 10 33.28 8.90 6.31
CA TRP A 10 31.97 8.52 5.81
C TRP A 10 31.97 7.05 5.39
N ASN A 11 31.12 6.28 6.04
CA ASN A 11 30.86 4.89 5.74
C ASN A 11 29.46 4.76 5.16
N VAL A 12 29.35 4.01 4.07
CA VAL A 12 28.10 3.66 3.42
C VAL A 12 28.02 2.14 3.36
N SER A 13 26.91 1.59 3.80
CA SER A 13 26.57 0.18 3.64
C SER A 13 25.27 0.08 2.86
N ALA A 14 25.27 -0.77 1.84
CA ALA A 14 24.10 -1.05 1.02
C ALA A 14 23.79 -2.53 1.08
N ASN A 15 22.52 -2.87 1.23
CA ASN A 15 22.02 -4.22 1.08
C ASN A 15 20.89 -4.25 0.05
N PHE A 16 20.80 -5.38 -0.63
CA PHE A 16 19.79 -5.68 -1.62
C PHE A 16 19.40 -7.14 -1.47
N SER A 17 18.11 -7.45 -1.56
CA SER A 17 17.62 -8.82 -1.52
C SER A 17 16.45 -9.02 -2.46
N THR A 18 16.39 -10.20 -3.05
CA THR A 18 15.25 -10.68 -3.84
C THR A 18 15.07 -12.16 -3.55
N TYR A 19 13.83 -12.63 -3.55
CA TYR A 19 13.52 -14.05 -3.41
C TYR A 19 12.22 -14.35 -4.13
N VAL A 20 12.06 -15.59 -4.58
CA VAL A 20 10.84 -16.08 -5.21
C VAL A 20 10.57 -17.47 -4.69
N ARG A 21 9.33 -17.72 -4.26
CA ARG A 21 8.86 -19.03 -3.81
C ARG A 21 7.93 -19.62 -4.86
N LYS A 22 8.14 -20.87 -5.25
CA LYS A 22 7.34 -21.55 -6.28
C LYS A 22 6.84 -22.90 -5.81
N TRP A 23 5.67 -23.29 -6.30
CA TRP A 23 5.14 -24.63 -6.11
C TRP A 23 6.03 -25.66 -6.80
N VAL A 24 6.42 -26.71 -6.08
CA VAL A 24 7.18 -27.84 -6.62
C VAL A 24 6.27 -29.06 -6.78
N ASN A 25 5.57 -29.42 -5.70
CA ASN A 25 4.56 -30.47 -5.67
C ASN A 25 3.32 -29.92 -4.95
N ASP A 26 2.43 -29.28 -5.71
CA ASP A 26 1.14 -28.82 -5.23
C ASP A 26 0.18 -30.01 -5.11
N ALA A 27 -0.38 -30.20 -3.92
CA ALA A 27 -1.33 -31.26 -3.64
C ALA A 27 -2.74 -30.96 -4.19
N ASN A 28 -3.07 -29.69 -4.46
CA ASN A 28 -4.39 -29.23 -4.88
C ASN A 28 -4.31 -28.12 -5.95
N PRO A 29 -3.76 -28.40 -7.14
CA PRO A 29 -3.63 -27.39 -8.18
C PRO A 29 -4.99 -26.92 -8.68
N ASN A 30 -5.06 -25.67 -9.10
CA ASN A 30 -6.21 -25.06 -9.74
C ASN A 30 -5.78 -24.24 -10.98
N ASN A 31 -6.71 -23.46 -11.57
CA ASN A 31 -6.42 -22.66 -12.78
C ASN A 31 -5.34 -21.58 -12.57
N TYR A 32 -5.04 -21.21 -11.32
CA TYR A 32 -4.15 -20.12 -10.94
C TYR A 32 -2.89 -20.62 -10.21
N GLU A 33 -3.04 -21.60 -9.33
CA GLU A 33 -2.00 -22.16 -8.48
C GLU A 33 -1.66 -23.58 -8.94
N TYR A 34 -0.43 -23.79 -9.41
CA TYR A 34 0.08 -25.10 -9.83
C TYR A 34 1.61 -25.09 -9.90
N ASN A 35 2.21 -26.26 -10.07
CA ASN A 35 3.66 -26.45 -10.12
C ASN A 35 4.37 -25.47 -11.09
N GLY A 36 5.46 -24.87 -10.61
CA GLY A 36 6.25 -23.88 -11.33
C GLY A 36 5.72 -22.43 -11.22
N LYS A 37 4.50 -22.22 -10.71
CA LYS A 37 3.97 -20.88 -10.40
C LYS A 37 4.42 -20.40 -9.03
N ARG A 38 4.41 -19.08 -8.88
CA ARG A 38 4.65 -18.37 -7.63
C ARG A 38 3.56 -18.71 -6.61
N ILE A 39 3.93 -18.93 -5.35
CA ILE A 39 2.98 -19.31 -4.28
C ILE A 39 2.23 -18.11 -3.69
N ASP A 40 2.64 -16.91 -4.04
CA ASP A 40 2.19 -15.65 -3.45
C ASP A 40 1.26 -14.89 -4.40
N LEU A 41 0.56 -15.60 -5.29
CA LEU A 41 -0.39 -15.02 -6.23
C LEU A 41 -1.58 -14.40 -5.47
N VAL A 42 -1.94 -13.17 -5.83
CA VAL A 42 -3.11 -12.46 -5.30
C VAL A 42 -4.15 -12.38 -6.40
N TYR A 43 -5.29 -13.04 -6.20
CA TYR A 43 -6.43 -13.01 -7.09
C TYR A 43 -7.73 -13.02 -6.28
N GLY A 44 -8.82 -12.57 -6.87
CA GLY A 44 -10.08 -12.40 -6.15
C GLY A 44 -11.24 -11.99 -7.04
N ASN A 45 -12.43 -11.88 -6.44
CA ASN A 45 -13.60 -11.31 -7.09
C ASN A 45 -13.32 -9.87 -7.58
N ALA A 46 -13.92 -9.52 -8.71
CA ALA A 46 -13.72 -8.21 -9.33
C ALA A 46 -14.98 -7.65 -10.00
N PHE A 47 -14.87 -6.40 -10.42
CA PHE A 47 -15.89 -5.73 -11.23
C PHE A 47 -15.70 -6.03 -12.70
N VAL A 48 -16.82 -6.12 -13.41
CA VAL A 48 -16.86 -6.28 -14.86
C VAL A 48 -16.23 -5.06 -15.52
N ARG A 49 -15.36 -5.30 -16.49
CA ARG A 49 -14.75 -4.26 -17.32
C ARG A 49 -14.90 -4.56 -18.79
N THR A 50 -15.02 -3.51 -19.58
CA THR A 50 -14.85 -3.59 -21.03
C THR A 50 -13.40 -3.91 -21.41
N PRO A 51 -13.12 -4.34 -22.65
CA PRO A 51 -11.76 -4.62 -23.10
C PRO A 51 -10.80 -3.42 -23.01
N ASP A 52 -11.31 -2.18 -23.11
CA ASP A 52 -10.53 -0.95 -22.89
C ASP A 52 -10.36 -0.58 -21.40
N GLY A 53 -10.83 -1.44 -20.49
CA GLY A 53 -10.60 -1.33 -19.05
C GLY A 53 -11.61 -0.48 -18.28
N LYS A 54 -12.69 0.01 -18.91
CA LYS A 54 -13.72 0.81 -18.24
C LYS A 54 -14.61 -0.07 -17.38
N LEU A 55 -14.92 0.40 -16.18
CA LEU A 55 -15.84 -0.29 -15.28
C LEU A 55 -17.26 -0.26 -15.81
N VAL A 56 -17.94 -1.40 -15.72
CA VAL A 56 -19.35 -1.53 -16.08
C VAL A 56 -20.22 -1.16 -14.89
N ILE A 57 -21.17 -0.26 -15.11
CA ILE A 57 -22.18 0.17 -14.17
C ILE A 57 -23.52 -0.46 -14.57
N ASP A 58 -24.21 -1.03 -13.60
CA ASP A 58 -25.56 -1.54 -13.77
C ASP A 58 -26.52 -0.36 -14.03
N PRO A 59 -27.17 -0.29 -15.21
CA PRO A 59 -28.06 0.81 -15.57
C PRO A 59 -29.29 0.92 -14.67
N ALA A 60 -29.69 -0.15 -13.97
CA ALA A 60 -30.83 -0.13 -13.06
C ALA A 60 -30.48 0.46 -11.68
N THR A 61 -29.28 0.20 -11.17
CA THR A 61 -28.88 0.57 -9.80
C THR A 61 -27.86 1.71 -9.73
N GLY A 62 -27.15 2.02 -10.83
CA GLY A 62 -26.16 3.08 -10.88
C GLY A 62 -24.87 2.76 -10.10
N VAL A 63 -24.61 1.49 -9.79
CA VAL A 63 -23.38 1.04 -9.11
C VAL A 63 -22.62 0.00 -9.95
N TYR A 64 -21.35 -0.26 -9.63
CA TYR A 64 -20.52 -1.20 -10.41
C TYR A 64 -21.04 -2.65 -10.37
N THR A 65 -21.05 -3.30 -11.54
CA THR A 65 -21.40 -4.72 -11.70
C THR A 65 -20.23 -5.61 -11.31
N ARG A 66 -20.46 -6.57 -10.41
CA ARG A 66 -19.49 -7.60 -10.03
C ARG A 66 -19.65 -8.84 -10.90
N PHE A 67 -18.63 -9.67 -11.00
CA PHE A 67 -18.75 -11.00 -11.62
C PHE A 67 -19.88 -11.83 -10.98
N SER A 68 -19.97 -11.79 -9.65
CA SER A 68 -21.00 -12.49 -8.89
C SER A 68 -22.43 -12.00 -9.16
N ASP A 69 -22.60 -10.74 -9.57
CA ASP A 69 -23.94 -10.20 -9.91
C ASP A 69 -24.48 -10.84 -11.19
N LEU A 70 -23.59 -11.37 -12.04
CA LEU A 70 -23.92 -12.13 -13.25
C LEU A 70 -23.88 -13.65 -13.02
N GLY A 71 -23.76 -14.10 -11.76
CA GLY A 71 -23.71 -15.52 -11.41
C GLY A 71 -22.39 -16.23 -11.75
N VAL A 72 -21.32 -15.49 -12.01
CA VAL A 72 -20.01 -16.04 -12.42
C VAL A 72 -19.01 -15.96 -11.27
N SER A 73 -18.31 -17.08 -11.02
CA SER A 73 -17.30 -17.23 -9.95
C SER A 73 -15.86 -16.90 -10.37
N ALA A 74 -15.70 -16.21 -11.51
CA ALA A 74 -14.41 -15.84 -12.08
C ALA A 74 -13.55 -15.04 -11.10
N GLN A 75 -12.23 -15.10 -11.27
CA GLN A 75 -11.29 -14.38 -10.42
C GLN A 75 -10.34 -13.54 -11.27
N LYS A 76 -10.14 -12.29 -10.86
CA LYS A 76 -9.14 -11.41 -11.46
C LYS A 76 -7.81 -11.61 -10.75
N VAL A 77 -6.74 -11.78 -11.53
CA VAL A 77 -5.37 -11.77 -11.01
C VAL A 77 -4.93 -10.32 -10.78
N PHE A 78 -4.50 -10.02 -9.57
CA PHE A 78 -4.05 -8.69 -9.15
C PHE A 78 -2.54 -8.53 -9.13
N GLY A 79 -1.81 -9.64 -9.03
CA GLY A 79 -0.35 -9.66 -8.99
C GLY A 79 0.14 -10.65 -7.94
N HIS A 80 1.24 -10.32 -7.30
CA HIS A 80 1.87 -11.16 -6.28
C HIS A 80 2.06 -10.38 -4.99
N SER A 81 1.95 -11.02 -3.82
CA SER A 81 2.10 -10.35 -2.54
C SER A 81 3.56 -10.13 -2.17
N ASP A 82 4.48 -11.05 -2.48
CA ASP A 82 5.89 -10.84 -2.13
C ASP A 82 6.49 -9.71 -2.99
N PRO A 83 7.32 -8.83 -2.41
CA PRO A 83 8.00 -7.79 -3.17
C PRO A 83 8.95 -8.42 -4.20
N ASP A 84 9.17 -7.73 -5.31
CA ASP A 84 10.14 -8.19 -6.32
C ASP A 84 11.56 -8.08 -5.75
N TRP A 85 11.82 -7.05 -4.93
CA TRP A 85 13.07 -6.87 -4.20
C TRP A 85 12.94 -5.88 -3.03
N GLN A 86 13.88 -5.95 -2.12
CA GLN A 86 14.04 -5.08 -0.96
C GLN A 86 15.45 -4.52 -0.90
N TRP A 87 15.60 -3.35 -0.29
CA TRP A 87 16.87 -2.64 -0.22
C TRP A 87 17.00 -1.87 1.08
N GLY A 88 18.25 -1.61 1.47
CA GLY A 88 18.58 -0.75 2.59
C GLY A 88 19.92 -0.04 2.38
N LEU A 89 19.98 1.21 2.80
CA LEU A 89 21.13 2.09 2.74
C LEU A 89 21.37 2.68 4.13
N VAL A 90 22.51 2.33 4.72
CA VAL A 90 22.95 2.85 6.01
C VAL A 90 24.14 3.77 5.77
N ASN A 91 24.05 4.99 6.30
CA ASN A 91 25.08 6.00 6.21
C ASN A 91 25.56 6.37 7.61
N MET A 92 26.87 6.41 7.80
CA MET A 92 27.50 6.90 9.00
C MET A 92 28.53 7.95 8.62
N VAL A 93 28.22 9.20 8.90
CA VAL A 93 29.10 10.35 8.68
C VAL A 93 29.64 10.79 10.04
N SER A 94 30.95 10.82 10.22
CA SER A 94 31.57 11.29 11.45
C SER A 94 32.53 12.44 11.16
N TYR A 95 32.52 13.43 12.03
CA TYR A 95 33.46 14.54 12.00
C TYR A 95 33.87 14.92 13.42
N LYS A 96 35.13 14.63 13.77
CA LYS A 96 35.66 14.83 15.13
C LYS A 96 34.76 14.16 16.18
N ASN A 97 34.17 14.97 17.07
CA ASN A 97 33.30 14.54 18.17
C ASN A 97 31.84 14.30 17.76
N PHE A 98 31.49 14.53 16.49
CA PHE A 98 30.12 14.37 15.99
C PHE A 98 30.01 13.14 15.11
N SER A 99 28.89 12.43 15.22
CA SER A 99 28.51 11.34 14.33
C SER A 99 27.03 11.45 13.96
N LEU A 100 26.74 11.31 12.68
CA LEU A 100 25.40 11.25 12.13
C LEU A 100 25.22 9.88 11.46
N HIS A 101 24.30 9.09 12.01
CA HIS A 101 23.80 7.85 11.43
C HIS A 101 22.44 8.11 10.78
N PHE A 102 22.23 7.63 9.56
CA PHE A 102 20.90 7.61 8.97
C PHE A 102 20.69 6.41 8.05
N GLN A 103 19.48 5.85 8.12
CA GLN A 103 19.09 4.66 7.38
C GLN A 103 17.87 4.94 6.50
N PHE A 104 18.00 4.65 5.22
CA PHE A 104 16.89 4.48 4.30
C PHE A 104 16.70 3.01 3.97
N ASP A 105 15.45 2.59 3.79
CA ASP A 105 15.12 1.29 3.24
C ASP A 105 13.76 1.30 2.58
N GLY A 106 13.44 0.21 1.90
CA GLY A 106 12.15 0.04 1.27
C GLY A 106 12.03 -1.28 0.52
N MET A 107 10.86 -1.45 -0.09
CA MET A 107 10.58 -2.56 -0.99
C MET A 107 9.98 -2.05 -2.29
N VAL A 108 10.17 -2.82 -3.35
CA VAL A 108 9.62 -2.54 -4.67
C VAL A 108 8.87 -3.77 -5.17
N GLY A 109 7.69 -3.52 -5.75
CA GLY A 109 6.79 -4.57 -6.20
C GLY A 109 5.84 -5.01 -5.08
N GLY A 110 5.14 -6.10 -5.33
CA GLY A 110 4.13 -6.61 -4.41
C GLY A 110 2.80 -5.83 -4.47
N VAL A 111 1.71 -6.55 -4.20
CA VAL A 111 0.37 -5.99 -4.02
C VAL A 111 -0.27 -6.50 -2.74
N MET A 112 -1.23 -5.75 -2.22
CA MET A 112 -2.06 -6.18 -1.09
C MET A 112 -3.44 -5.51 -1.14
N GLU A 113 -4.44 -6.13 -0.55
CA GLU A 113 -5.73 -5.50 -0.27
C GLU A 113 -5.59 -4.50 0.91
N ASP A 114 -6.04 -3.28 0.70
CA ASP A 114 -6.20 -2.27 1.74
C ASP A 114 -7.54 -2.44 2.45
N TYR A 115 -7.54 -3.28 3.48
CA TYR A 115 -8.72 -3.56 4.28
C TYR A 115 -9.18 -2.36 5.11
N VAL A 116 -8.28 -1.41 5.43
CA VAL A 116 -8.61 -0.20 6.18
C VAL A 116 -9.45 0.73 5.29
N ARG A 117 -8.99 0.99 4.07
CA ARG A 117 -9.76 1.73 3.06
C ARG A 117 -11.11 1.07 2.82
N LYS A 118 -11.14 -0.25 2.62
CA LYS A 118 -12.38 -1.01 2.42
C LYS A 118 -13.40 -0.76 3.53
N LYS A 119 -12.98 -0.92 4.79
CA LYS A 119 -13.89 -0.77 5.95
C LYS A 119 -14.30 0.66 6.21
N THR A 120 -13.41 1.62 5.99
CA THR A 120 -13.75 3.03 6.14
C THR A 120 -14.67 3.53 5.03
N LEU A 121 -14.57 3.02 3.80
CA LEU A 121 -15.54 3.29 2.71
C LEU A 121 -16.90 2.68 3.03
N GLN A 122 -16.95 1.40 3.43
CA GLN A 122 -18.19 0.74 3.86
C GLN A 122 -18.86 1.48 5.02
N GLY A 123 -18.07 2.00 5.96
CA GLY A 123 -18.55 2.81 7.08
C GLY A 123 -18.84 4.28 6.75
N GLY A 124 -18.60 4.74 5.52
CA GLY A 124 -18.80 6.14 5.10
C GLY A 124 -17.88 7.15 5.80
N ARG A 125 -16.72 6.70 6.29
CA ARG A 125 -15.73 7.50 7.04
C ARG A 125 -14.45 7.78 6.27
N HIS A 126 -14.27 7.16 5.10
CA HIS A 126 -13.10 7.40 4.27
C HIS A 126 -13.17 8.79 3.61
N ILE A 127 -12.05 9.48 3.48
CA ILE A 127 -12.03 10.85 2.92
C ILE A 127 -12.50 10.90 1.47
N GLU A 128 -12.30 9.82 0.71
CA GLU A 128 -12.78 9.72 -0.68
C GLU A 128 -14.31 9.87 -0.76
N SER A 129 -15.08 9.39 0.22
CA SER A 129 -16.55 9.51 0.19
C SER A 129 -17.06 10.93 0.49
N ALA A 130 -16.18 11.86 0.83
CA ALA A 130 -16.51 13.24 1.20
C ALA A 130 -15.81 14.30 0.32
N THR A 131 -15.12 13.88 -0.75
CA THR A 131 -14.35 14.79 -1.62
C THR A 131 -14.77 14.66 -3.08
N GLY A 132 -14.47 15.68 -3.90
CA GLY A 132 -14.79 15.68 -5.33
C GLY A 132 -16.28 15.48 -5.63
N ALA A 133 -16.58 14.68 -6.65
CA ALA A 133 -17.96 14.40 -7.06
C ALA A 133 -18.77 13.67 -5.97
N PHE A 134 -18.14 12.82 -5.15
CA PHE A 134 -18.80 12.22 -4.00
C PHE A 134 -19.18 13.28 -2.97
N GLY A 135 -18.24 14.16 -2.60
CA GLY A 135 -18.50 15.24 -1.64
C GLY A 135 -19.63 16.17 -2.07
N ALA A 136 -19.72 16.49 -3.37
CA ALA A 136 -20.79 17.32 -3.91
C ALA A 136 -22.17 16.65 -3.84
N ALA A 137 -22.25 15.33 -4.06
CA ALA A 137 -23.50 14.57 -4.02
C ALA A 137 -23.86 14.08 -2.60
N ARG A 138 -22.90 14.03 -1.68
CA ARG A 138 -23.07 13.44 -0.34
C ARG A 138 -24.21 14.04 0.49
N PRO A 139 -24.45 15.37 0.50
CA PRO A 139 -25.58 15.95 1.25
C PRO A 139 -26.94 15.43 0.78
N SER A 140 -27.07 15.00 -0.48
CA SER A 140 -28.32 14.44 -1.02
C SER A 140 -28.66 13.06 -0.44
N ASP A 141 -27.69 12.34 0.11
CA ASP A 141 -27.94 11.04 0.76
C ASP A 141 -28.88 11.18 1.96
N GLU A 142 -28.81 12.29 2.71
CA GLU A 142 -29.68 12.57 3.88
C GLU A 142 -31.16 12.66 3.50
N ALA A 143 -31.44 13.16 2.30
CA ALA A 143 -32.78 13.27 1.74
C ALA A 143 -33.21 12.03 0.93
N ASN A 144 -32.40 10.97 0.91
CA ASN A 144 -32.59 9.78 0.06
C ASN A 144 -32.65 10.09 -1.45
N ILE A 145 -31.91 11.10 -1.91
CA ILE A 145 -31.88 11.52 -3.31
C ILE A 145 -30.62 10.97 -3.98
N ALA A 146 -30.80 10.20 -5.06
CA ALA A 146 -29.70 9.77 -5.92
C ALA A 146 -29.16 10.95 -6.73
N ALA A 147 -27.97 11.45 -6.34
CA ALA A 147 -27.35 12.63 -6.95
C ALA A 147 -26.00 12.35 -7.62
N TYR A 148 -25.39 11.18 -7.36
CA TYR A 148 -24.06 10.84 -7.86
C TYR A 148 -24.14 10.00 -9.14
N THR A 149 -23.37 10.36 -10.16
CA THR A 149 -23.19 9.55 -11.38
C THR A 149 -21.80 8.92 -11.35
N GLY A 150 -21.74 7.58 -11.29
CA GLY A 150 -20.49 6.84 -11.26
C GLY A 150 -19.69 6.95 -12.56
N ASP A 151 -18.37 6.92 -12.43
CA ASP A 151 -17.44 6.90 -13.56
C ASP A 151 -17.34 5.47 -14.13
N GLY A 152 -17.82 5.30 -15.37
CA GLY A 152 -17.93 4.01 -16.01
C GLY A 152 -18.90 4.06 -17.20
N VAL A 153 -19.19 2.88 -17.74
CA VAL A 153 -20.07 2.72 -18.89
C VAL A 153 -21.22 1.76 -18.55
N ASN A 154 -22.35 1.92 -19.22
CA ASN A 154 -23.35 0.86 -19.24
C ASN A 154 -23.13 -0.02 -20.48
N LEU A 155 -23.46 -1.30 -20.35
CA LEU A 155 -23.54 -2.23 -21.47
C LEU A 155 -25.00 -2.64 -21.64
N THR A 156 -25.50 -2.52 -22.86
CA THR A 156 -26.92 -2.75 -23.20
C THR A 156 -27.05 -3.65 -24.43
N GLY A 157 -28.27 -4.14 -24.69
CA GLY A 157 -28.55 -5.09 -25.79
C GLY A 157 -28.66 -6.52 -25.28
N ALA A 158 -27.70 -7.38 -25.65
CA ALA A 158 -27.66 -8.77 -25.20
C ALA A 158 -27.25 -8.90 -23.71
N PRO A 159 -27.59 -10.02 -23.03
CA PRO A 159 -27.02 -10.33 -21.72
C PRO A 159 -25.49 -10.42 -21.77
N ILE A 160 -24.81 -9.94 -20.73
CA ILE A 160 -23.34 -10.02 -20.63
C ILE A 160 -22.94 -11.47 -20.34
N ILE A 161 -22.03 -12.03 -21.14
CA ILE A 161 -21.44 -13.35 -20.94
C ILE A 161 -19.98 -13.17 -20.55
N LEU A 162 -19.61 -13.65 -19.37
CA LEU A 162 -18.22 -13.60 -18.88
C LEU A 162 -17.52 -14.95 -19.05
N ASP A 163 -16.21 -14.89 -19.24
CA ASP A 163 -15.32 -16.04 -19.08
C ASP A 163 -15.40 -16.53 -17.62
N PRO A 164 -15.67 -17.82 -17.37
CA PRO A 164 -15.86 -18.34 -16.02
C PRO A 164 -14.58 -18.39 -15.19
N ILE A 165 -13.41 -18.24 -15.82
CA ILE A 165 -12.10 -18.19 -15.19
C ILE A 165 -11.71 -16.72 -15.02
N THR A 166 -11.51 -15.98 -16.12
CA THR A 166 -10.89 -14.64 -16.09
C THR A 166 -11.87 -13.51 -15.79
N GLY A 167 -13.16 -13.71 -16.05
CA GLY A 167 -14.21 -12.69 -15.93
C GLY A 167 -14.20 -11.67 -17.08
N GLU A 168 -13.49 -11.95 -18.17
CA GLU A 168 -13.50 -11.15 -19.39
C GLU A 168 -14.83 -11.30 -20.13
N ILE A 169 -15.30 -10.25 -20.80
CA ILE A 169 -16.56 -10.29 -21.54
C ILE A 169 -16.35 -11.01 -22.88
N LEU A 170 -16.99 -12.18 -23.05
CA LEU A 170 -16.84 -13.02 -24.25
C LEU A 170 -17.67 -12.52 -25.45
N ASN A 171 -18.81 -11.89 -25.18
CA ASN A 171 -19.75 -11.42 -26.22
C ASN A 171 -19.72 -9.89 -26.40
N TYR A 172 -18.56 -9.25 -26.16
CA TYR A 172 -18.48 -7.78 -26.16
C TYR A 172 -18.94 -7.13 -27.48
N LYS A 173 -18.69 -7.80 -28.61
CA LYS A 173 -19.13 -7.38 -29.96
C LYS A 173 -20.65 -7.29 -30.13
N ASP A 174 -21.41 -8.00 -29.29
CA ASP A 174 -22.88 -8.07 -29.35
C ASP A 174 -23.53 -7.06 -28.37
N LEU A 175 -22.70 -6.27 -27.66
CA LEU A 175 -23.12 -5.28 -26.66
C LEU A 175 -22.97 -3.86 -27.21
N THR A 176 -23.85 -2.97 -26.78
CA THR A 176 -23.74 -1.54 -27.05
C THR A 176 -23.21 -0.82 -25.81
N VAL A 177 -22.12 -0.08 -25.98
CA VAL A 177 -21.50 0.73 -24.93
C VAL A 177 -22.12 2.11 -24.90
N THR A 178 -22.61 2.54 -23.75
CA THR A 178 -23.12 3.91 -23.55
C THR A 178 -22.47 4.55 -22.33
N GLN A 179 -22.35 5.88 -22.35
CA GLN A 179 -21.89 6.63 -21.18
C GLN A 179 -22.89 6.47 -20.03
N ASN A 180 -22.40 6.23 -18.81
CA ASN A 180 -23.28 6.11 -17.66
C ASN A 180 -23.95 7.45 -17.32
N THR A 181 -25.28 7.43 -17.20
CA THR A 181 -26.10 8.56 -16.74
C THR A 181 -26.96 8.20 -15.53
N THR A 182 -27.04 6.91 -15.17
CA THR A 182 -27.80 6.43 -14.01
C THR A 182 -27.19 6.99 -12.73
N LYS A 183 -28.02 7.64 -11.92
CA LYS A 183 -27.63 8.19 -10.63
C LYS A 183 -27.82 7.17 -9.52
N SER A 184 -26.92 7.19 -8.55
CA SER A 184 -27.03 6.48 -7.28
C SER A 184 -26.80 7.44 -6.12
N GLN A 185 -27.17 7.01 -4.92
CA GLN A 185 -26.69 7.64 -3.70
C GLN A 185 -25.19 7.36 -3.52
N VAL A 186 -24.48 8.22 -2.79
CA VAL A 186 -23.05 8.04 -2.54
C VAL A 186 -22.81 6.80 -1.67
N GLN A 187 -23.59 6.60 -0.60
CA GLN A 187 -23.36 5.49 0.34
C GLN A 187 -23.43 4.10 -0.33
N PRO A 188 -24.47 3.74 -1.11
CA PRO A 188 -24.50 2.46 -1.81
C PRO A 188 -23.37 2.32 -2.84
N PHE A 189 -23.00 3.41 -3.52
CA PHE A 189 -21.92 3.39 -4.51
C PHE A 189 -20.57 3.10 -3.86
N VAL A 190 -20.17 3.85 -2.82
CA VAL A 190 -18.88 3.63 -2.14
C VAL A 190 -18.83 2.29 -1.42
N THR A 191 -19.97 1.83 -0.89
CA THR A 191 -20.09 0.48 -0.32
C THR A 191 -19.91 -0.59 -1.40
N ARG A 192 -20.46 -0.37 -2.60
CA ARG A 192 -20.26 -1.25 -3.75
C ARG A 192 -18.79 -1.27 -4.16
N MET A 193 -18.13 -0.12 -4.27
CA MET A 193 -16.70 -0.03 -4.60
C MET A 193 -15.82 -0.88 -3.69
N ALA A 194 -16.15 -0.90 -2.40
CA ALA A 194 -15.43 -1.64 -1.36
C ALA A 194 -16.04 -3.03 -1.06
N SER A 195 -16.88 -3.58 -1.96
CA SER A 195 -17.55 -4.86 -1.73
C SER A 195 -16.71 -6.08 -2.15
N VAL A 196 -15.72 -5.88 -3.01
CA VAL A 196 -14.78 -6.89 -3.49
C VAL A 196 -13.37 -6.28 -3.54
N PRO A 197 -12.28 -7.09 -3.49
CA PRO A 197 -10.92 -6.57 -3.35
C PRO A 197 -10.44 -5.67 -4.50
N ASP A 198 -11.03 -5.78 -5.68
CA ASP A 198 -10.53 -5.21 -6.94
C ASP A 198 -10.15 -3.72 -6.92
N LEU A 199 -10.95 -2.86 -6.27
CA LEU A 199 -10.64 -1.43 -6.14
C LEU A 199 -9.87 -1.08 -4.86
N ASP A 200 -9.65 -2.06 -3.99
CA ASP A 200 -8.91 -1.94 -2.73
C ASP A 200 -7.50 -2.54 -2.82
N ILE A 201 -7.12 -3.17 -3.94
CA ILE A 201 -5.73 -3.61 -4.14
C ILE A 201 -4.81 -2.40 -4.37
N ILE A 202 -3.75 -2.33 -3.56
CA ILE A 202 -2.70 -1.30 -3.63
C ILE A 202 -1.34 -1.92 -3.91
N LYS A 203 -0.43 -1.12 -4.49
CA LYS A 203 0.98 -1.50 -4.66
C LYS A 203 1.72 -1.32 -3.34
N LYS A 204 2.69 -2.19 -3.08
CA LYS A 204 3.51 -2.17 -1.85
C LYS A 204 4.85 -1.48 -2.00
N THR A 205 5.12 -0.82 -3.13
CA THR A 205 6.37 -0.07 -3.31
C THR A 205 6.43 1.16 -2.39
N TYR A 206 7.41 1.20 -1.48
CA TYR A 206 7.66 2.34 -0.60
C TYR A 206 9.15 2.55 -0.34
N ALA A 207 9.49 3.72 0.18
CA ALA A 207 10.76 3.99 0.84
C ALA A 207 10.52 4.65 2.20
N LYS A 208 11.40 4.46 3.18
CA LYS A 208 11.28 5.02 4.53
C LYS A 208 12.63 5.50 5.04
N LEU A 209 12.66 6.68 5.66
CA LEU A 209 13.76 7.13 6.52
C LEU A 209 13.57 6.46 7.88
N ARG A 210 14.13 5.26 8.03
CA ARG A 210 13.86 4.38 9.18
C ARG A 210 14.50 4.87 10.46
N GLU A 211 15.72 5.40 10.38
CA GLU A 211 16.43 5.91 11.55
C GLU A 211 17.29 7.12 11.19
N VAL A 212 17.34 8.10 12.10
CA VAL A 212 18.37 9.13 12.15
C VAL A 212 18.86 9.23 13.58
N THR A 213 20.17 9.09 13.78
CA THR A 213 20.81 9.24 15.08
C THR A 213 21.94 10.25 14.97
N PHE A 214 21.85 11.34 15.75
CA PHE A 214 22.92 12.32 15.87
C PHE A 214 23.58 12.19 17.24
N THR A 215 24.88 11.90 17.26
CA THR A 215 25.65 11.65 18.47
C THR A 215 26.76 12.69 18.62
N TYR A 216 26.94 13.18 19.83
CA TYR A 216 28.07 14.01 20.25
C TYR A 216 28.83 13.32 21.39
N VAL A 217 30.12 13.09 21.17
CA VAL A 217 31.05 12.55 22.16
C VAL A 217 31.69 13.73 22.90
N LEU A 218 31.44 13.85 24.20
CA LEU A 218 31.97 14.97 24.98
C LEU A 218 33.51 14.89 25.03
N PRO A 219 34.22 15.99 24.69
CA PRO A 219 35.66 16.07 24.82
C PRO A 219 36.16 15.75 26.24
N LYS A 220 37.20 14.92 26.35
CA LYS A 220 37.74 14.46 27.65
C LYS A 220 38.20 15.59 28.57
N ASN A 221 38.63 16.73 27.99
CA ASN A 221 39.05 17.90 28.75
C ASN A 221 37.90 18.56 29.53
N LEU A 222 36.63 18.29 29.19
CA LEU A 222 35.48 18.82 29.93
C LEU A 222 35.28 18.18 31.30
N PHE A 223 35.77 16.95 31.52
CA PHE A 223 35.57 16.24 32.79
C PHE A 223 36.60 16.63 33.86
N GLY A 224 37.76 17.18 33.46
CA GLY A 224 38.86 17.49 34.36
C GLY A 224 39.64 16.27 34.87
N ASN A 225 40.86 16.49 35.36
CA ASN A 225 41.83 15.42 35.68
C ASN A 225 41.44 14.53 36.90
N ARG A 226 40.36 14.86 37.61
CA ARG A 226 39.88 14.12 38.81
C ARG A 226 38.51 13.47 38.62
N SER A 227 37.92 13.54 37.43
CA SER A 227 36.64 12.90 37.18
C SER A 227 36.76 11.39 37.11
N PHE A 228 35.76 10.70 37.65
CA PHE A 228 35.58 9.25 37.54
C PHE A 228 34.91 8.85 36.21
N ILE A 229 34.55 9.80 35.35
CA ILE A 229 33.94 9.57 34.04
C ILE A 229 35.03 9.55 32.97
N ARG A 230 35.16 8.42 32.26
CA ARG A 230 36.12 8.22 31.16
C ARG A 230 35.59 8.71 29.82
N GLU A 231 34.28 8.58 29.59
CA GLU A 231 33.61 8.96 28.36
C GLU A 231 32.14 9.30 28.63
N ALA A 232 31.63 10.34 27.97
CA ALA A 232 30.21 10.65 27.94
C ALA A 232 29.77 10.90 26.51
N THR A 233 28.65 10.30 26.10
CA THR A 233 28.04 10.55 24.79
C THR A 233 26.58 10.93 24.95
N VAL A 234 26.15 11.91 24.16
CA VAL A 234 24.76 12.34 24.06
C VAL A 234 24.29 12.07 22.65
N SER A 235 23.15 11.41 22.50
CA SER A 235 22.57 11.10 21.19
C SER A 235 21.12 11.54 21.12
N LEU A 236 20.73 12.10 19.97
CA LEU A 236 19.33 12.31 19.58
C LEU A 236 18.97 11.22 18.58
N VAL A 237 17.86 10.52 18.82
CA VAL A 237 17.43 9.37 18.02
C VAL A 237 16.04 9.63 17.48
N GLY A 238 15.85 9.45 16.18
CA GLY A 238 14.54 9.47 15.51
C GLY A 238 14.32 8.17 14.75
N ARG A 239 13.13 7.59 14.84
CA ARG A 239 12.75 6.37 14.10
C ARG A 239 11.45 6.56 13.32
N ASN A 240 11.38 5.94 12.14
CA ASN A 240 10.27 6.01 11.18
C ASN A 240 9.88 7.47 10.83
N LEU A 241 10.87 8.28 10.46
CA LEU A 241 10.71 9.73 10.34
C LEU A 241 9.97 10.16 9.08
N LEU A 242 10.33 9.61 7.93
CA LEU A 242 9.72 9.95 6.64
C LEU A 242 9.29 8.67 5.93
N TYR A 243 8.10 8.70 5.34
CA TYR A 243 7.51 7.59 4.60
C TYR A 243 7.12 8.07 3.21
N PHE A 244 7.79 7.51 2.20
CA PHE A 244 7.60 7.83 0.80
C PHE A 244 6.71 6.75 0.18
N PHE A 245 5.42 7.06 0.12
CA PHE A 245 4.38 6.19 -0.41
C PHE A 245 3.34 7.07 -1.13
N PRO A 246 2.58 6.56 -2.12
CA PRO A 246 1.61 7.38 -2.84
C PRO A 246 0.62 8.07 -1.89
N ASN A 247 0.52 9.39 -2.01
CA ASN A 247 -0.28 10.25 -1.12
C ASN A 247 -1.78 9.88 -1.04
N LYS A 248 -2.29 9.08 -1.98
CA LYS A 248 -3.67 8.59 -1.95
C LYS A 248 -3.91 7.63 -0.79
N TYR A 249 -2.90 6.86 -0.38
CA TYR A 249 -2.99 5.81 0.63
C TYR A 249 -2.23 6.27 1.87
N LYS A 250 -2.95 6.80 2.86
CA LYS A 250 -2.38 7.36 4.11
C LYS A 250 -2.88 6.64 5.36
N ASP A 251 -3.71 5.64 5.17
CA ASP A 251 -4.45 4.89 6.16
C ASP A 251 -3.75 3.59 6.56
N VAL A 252 -2.78 3.12 5.77
CA VAL A 252 -2.00 1.91 6.03
C VAL A 252 -0.50 2.12 5.81
N ASP A 253 0.32 1.49 6.66
CA ASP A 253 1.77 1.37 6.48
C ASP A 253 2.09 -0.03 5.93
N VAL A 254 2.49 -0.10 4.66
CA VAL A 254 2.71 -1.38 3.96
C VAL A 254 3.97 -2.10 4.44
N ASP A 255 4.85 -1.42 5.18
CA ASP A 255 6.06 -1.99 5.84
C ASP A 255 5.69 -3.13 6.82
N GLN A 256 4.46 -3.14 7.34
CA GLN A 256 3.98 -4.19 8.25
C GLN A 256 3.50 -5.46 7.52
N TYR A 257 3.41 -5.42 6.19
CA TYR A 257 2.75 -6.44 5.36
C TYR A 257 3.64 -6.91 4.21
N THR A 258 4.92 -7.20 4.48
CA THR A 258 5.88 -7.58 3.44
C THR A 258 5.44 -8.80 2.63
N GLN A 259 4.97 -9.86 3.28
CA GLN A 259 4.55 -11.13 2.64
C GLN A 259 3.05 -11.38 2.67
N ASN A 260 2.28 -10.42 3.19
CA ASN A 260 0.83 -10.55 3.31
C ASN A 260 0.14 -10.00 2.04
N SER A 261 -0.98 -10.62 1.68
CA SER A 261 -1.84 -10.24 0.56
C SER A 261 -2.94 -9.23 0.94
N GLY A 262 -3.01 -8.81 2.20
CA GLY A 262 -3.96 -7.81 2.69
C GLY A 262 -3.58 -7.23 4.05
N SER A 263 -4.10 -6.05 4.36
CA SER A 263 -3.99 -5.45 5.70
C SER A 263 -5.07 -5.98 6.64
N GLY A 264 -4.80 -5.90 7.94
CA GLY A 264 -5.81 -6.04 8.98
C GLY A 264 -6.19 -4.68 9.57
N LEU A 265 -7.18 -4.64 10.45
CA LEU A 265 -7.37 -3.48 11.31
C LEU A 265 -6.26 -3.46 12.35
N GLN A 266 -5.50 -2.37 12.40
CA GLN A 266 -4.37 -2.22 13.31
C GLN A 266 -4.23 -0.77 13.76
N THR A 267 -3.50 -0.58 14.86
CA THR A 267 -3.08 0.75 15.28
C THR A 267 -2.09 1.33 14.26
N PRO A 268 -2.16 2.64 13.98
CA PRO A 268 -1.19 3.31 13.10
C PRO A 268 0.25 3.11 13.57
N THR A 269 1.19 3.09 12.63
CA THR A 269 2.61 3.07 12.97
C THR A 269 3.05 4.38 13.58
N THR A 270 4.05 4.32 14.46
CA THR A 270 4.52 5.47 15.21
C THR A 270 5.78 6.07 14.59
N ARG A 271 5.84 7.40 14.60
CA ARG A 271 7.07 8.18 14.44
C ARG A 271 7.57 8.55 15.83
N SER A 272 8.77 8.15 16.19
CA SER A 272 9.31 8.35 17.53
C SER A 272 10.57 9.19 17.53
N TYR A 273 10.73 10.03 18.55
CA TYR A 273 11.93 10.79 18.84
C TYR A 273 12.36 10.51 20.27
N GLY A 274 13.66 10.52 20.52
CA GLY A 274 14.23 10.28 21.83
C GLY A 274 15.61 10.89 21.96
N PHE A 275 16.12 10.86 23.18
CA PHE A 275 17.50 11.20 23.49
C PHE A 275 18.10 10.07 24.33
N ASN A 276 19.41 9.90 24.25
CA ASN A 276 20.17 8.92 25.00
C ASN A 276 21.42 9.58 25.57
N VAL A 277 21.78 9.23 26.81
CA VAL A 277 23.03 9.64 27.45
C VAL A 277 23.74 8.40 27.94
N ASN A 278 24.97 8.18 27.47
CA ASN A 278 25.79 7.07 27.88
C ASN A 278 27.03 7.59 28.63
N LEU A 279 27.31 7.02 29.80
CA LEU A 279 28.45 7.36 30.65
C LEU A 279 29.29 6.10 30.89
N SER A 280 30.60 6.19 30.64
CA SER A 280 31.58 5.17 30.99
C SER A 280 32.47 5.68 32.13
N PHE A 281 32.75 4.81 33.11
CA PHE A 281 33.56 5.10 34.30
C PHE A 281 34.89 4.33 34.31
#